data_AF-A0A1T0CPP9-F1
#
_entry.id   AF-A0A1T0CPP9-F1
#
_cell.length_a   1.000
_cell.length_b   1.000
_cell.length_c   1.000
_cell.angle_alpha   90.00
_cell.angle_beta   90.00
_cell.angle_gamma   90.00
#
_symmetry.space_group_name_H-M   'P 1'
#
loop_
_entity.id
_entity.type
_entity.pdbx_description
1 polymer ?
#
loop_
_entity_poly.entity_id
_entity_poly.type
_entity_poly.pdbx_seq_one_letter_code
_entity_poly.pdbx_strand_id
1 'polypeptide(L)'
;MKRLVLPVMAWLCSSMAYANTHTDCDTMELAFANTETFGIDVIYTTKATFPNPPQKVVLNSFQGYDFACHGVSISNTADGFVLRSSDLVKTLKSFKKDRDGIVLNDDTSYKYPHIQMGLQPRVFAFNPQSLRLEYNHSTLRTKKMQHGYYAVYDTDVMAYRVNGGELLPLLYRGEISSYAKDFDRANELDIYYQSSEKSVHININKANNELSVTKNVPMPSK
;
A
#
# COMPACT_ATOMS: atom_id res chain seq x y z
N MET A 1 -68.46 -32.81 -14.13
CA MET A 1 -67.52 -32.39 -13.06
C MET A 1 -66.14 -32.18 -13.67
N LYS A 2 -65.69 -30.93 -13.83
CA LYS A 2 -64.31 -30.58 -14.23
C LYS A 2 -63.72 -29.71 -13.11
N ARG A 3 -62.65 -30.19 -12.45
CA ARG A 3 -61.94 -29.44 -11.41
C ARG A 3 -60.86 -28.57 -12.07
N LEU A 4 -60.93 -27.28 -11.84
CA LEU A 4 -59.93 -26.29 -12.22
C LEU A 4 -58.82 -26.32 -11.15
N VAL A 5 -57.58 -26.63 -11.53
CA VAL A 5 -56.41 -26.52 -10.65
C VAL A 5 -55.61 -25.32 -11.14
N LEU A 6 -55.65 -24.23 -10.37
CA LEU A 6 -54.80 -23.06 -10.57
C LEU A 6 -53.43 -23.35 -9.95
N PRO A 7 -52.31 -23.24 -10.68
CA PRO A 7 -50.99 -23.30 -10.07
C PRO A 7 -50.73 -21.98 -9.36
N VAL A 8 -50.52 -22.04 -8.05
CA VAL A 8 -49.96 -20.96 -7.25
C VAL A 8 -48.52 -20.75 -7.72
N MET A 9 -48.29 -19.69 -8.48
CA MET A 9 -46.94 -19.18 -8.77
C MET A 9 -46.31 -18.76 -7.45
N ALA A 10 -45.56 -19.67 -6.84
CA ALA A 10 -44.63 -19.33 -5.77
C ALA A 10 -43.53 -18.46 -6.39
N TRP A 11 -43.69 -17.15 -6.26
CA TRP A 11 -42.59 -16.20 -6.36
C TRP A 11 -41.58 -16.56 -5.28
N LEU A 12 -40.56 -17.35 -5.66
CA LEU A 12 -39.30 -17.39 -4.95
C LEU A 12 -38.72 -15.99 -5.04
N CYS A 13 -39.02 -15.16 -4.04
CA CYS A 13 -38.22 -13.98 -3.73
C CYS A 13 -36.83 -14.50 -3.36
N SER A 14 -35.99 -14.70 -4.38
CA SER A 14 -34.56 -14.79 -4.25
C SER A 14 -34.07 -13.42 -3.80
N SER A 15 -34.27 -13.08 -2.53
CA SER A 15 -33.48 -12.04 -1.90
C SER A 15 -32.04 -12.47 -2.11
N MET A 16 -31.30 -11.74 -2.96
CA MET A 16 -29.86 -11.85 -2.99
C MET A 16 -29.43 -11.55 -1.56
N ALA A 17 -29.12 -12.60 -0.79
CA ALA A 17 -28.50 -12.46 0.51
C ALA A 17 -27.15 -11.83 0.21
N TYR A 18 -27.09 -10.50 0.36
CA TYR A 18 -25.82 -9.80 0.40
C TYR A 18 -24.97 -10.54 1.43
N ALA A 19 -23.79 -10.97 0.98
CA ALA A 19 -22.82 -11.67 1.80
C ALA A 19 -22.71 -10.95 3.15
N ASN A 20 -22.78 -11.75 4.21
CA ASN A 20 -22.67 -11.34 5.60
C ASN A 20 -21.64 -10.19 5.74
N THR A 21 -22.09 -9.00 6.13
CA THR A 21 -21.28 -7.77 6.19
C THR A 21 -20.31 -7.75 7.38
N HIS A 22 -20.19 -8.85 8.12
CA HIS A 22 -19.17 -9.02 9.15
C HIS A 22 -17.83 -9.38 8.52
N THR A 23 -16.97 -8.37 8.45
CA THR A 23 -15.53 -8.44 8.21
C THR A 23 -14.87 -9.49 9.12
N ASP A 24 -14.36 -10.59 8.56
CA ASP A 24 -13.51 -11.54 9.29
C ASP A 24 -12.08 -11.00 9.39
N CYS A 25 -11.83 -10.34 10.52
CA CYS A 25 -10.57 -9.70 10.81
C CYS A 25 -9.37 -10.65 10.94
N ASP A 26 -9.58 -11.95 11.17
CA ASP A 26 -8.50 -12.94 11.31
C ASP A 26 -7.84 -13.28 9.97
N THR A 27 -8.54 -13.04 8.86
CA THR A 27 -8.14 -13.47 7.51
C THR A 27 -7.76 -12.31 6.59
N MET A 28 -7.70 -11.11 7.15
CA MET A 28 -7.47 -9.88 6.43
C MET A 28 -5.98 -9.68 6.12
N GLU A 29 -5.68 -9.39 4.86
CA GLU A 29 -4.37 -8.90 4.43
C GLU A 29 -4.51 -7.48 3.87
N LEU A 30 -3.50 -6.63 4.11
CA LEU A 30 -3.42 -5.27 3.58
C LEU A 30 -2.38 -5.18 2.46
N ALA A 31 -2.67 -4.46 1.39
CA ALA A 31 -1.72 -4.14 0.33
C ALA A 31 -1.86 -2.67 -0.10
N PHE A 32 -0.77 -2.07 -0.58
CA PHE A 32 -0.81 -0.74 -1.19
C PHE A 32 -1.02 -0.85 -2.70
N ALA A 33 -1.95 -0.05 -3.25
CA ALA A 33 -2.41 -0.15 -4.63
C ALA A 33 -1.29 0.07 -5.67
N ASN A 34 -1.05 1.31 -6.12
CA ASN A 34 -0.03 1.66 -7.12
C ASN A 34 0.34 3.15 -7.04
N THR A 35 1.14 3.66 -7.99
CA THR A 35 1.50 5.09 -7.96
C THR A 35 0.39 6.03 -8.38
N GLU A 36 -0.56 5.58 -9.19
CA GLU A 36 -1.65 6.42 -9.72
C GLU A 36 -2.71 6.67 -8.64
N THR A 37 -3.08 5.62 -7.91
CA THR A 37 -4.09 5.67 -6.85
C THR A 37 -3.45 5.35 -5.51
N PHE A 38 -3.55 6.26 -4.54
CA PHE A 38 -3.39 5.81 -3.16
C PHE A 38 -4.64 5.03 -2.79
N GLY A 39 -4.43 3.73 -2.63
CA GLY A 39 -5.44 2.79 -2.22
C GLY A 39 -4.78 1.80 -1.28
N ILE A 40 -5.53 1.40 -0.28
CA ILE A 40 -5.24 0.19 0.48
C ILE A 40 -6.20 -0.85 -0.05
N ASP A 41 -5.67 -1.93 -0.60
CA ASP A 41 -6.48 -3.08 -0.95
C ASP A 41 -6.60 -3.94 0.30
N VAL A 42 -7.85 -4.24 0.67
CA VAL A 42 -8.13 -5.19 1.74
C VAL A 42 -8.54 -6.50 1.10
N ILE A 43 -7.76 -7.54 1.38
CA ILE A 43 -7.99 -8.88 0.86
C ILE A 43 -8.58 -9.71 1.99
N TYR A 44 -9.81 -10.18 1.79
CA TYR A 44 -10.47 -11.12 2.69
C TYR A 44 -10.34 -12.53 2.14
N THR A 45 -10.06 -13.49 3.03
CA THR A 45 -10.24 -14.90 2.70
C THR A 45 -11.56 -15.35 3.27
N THR A 46 -12.56 -15.56 2.43
CA THR A 46 -13.82 -16.12 2.92
C THR A 46 -13.56 -17.55 3.40
N LYS A 47 -13.95 -17.84 4.65
CA LYS A 47 -13.83 -19.20 5.19
C LYS A 47 -14.62 -20.15 4.29
N ALA A 48 -13.92 -21.16 3.77
CA ALA A 48 -14.50 -22.18 2.92
C ALA A 48 -15.60 -22.96 3.65
N THR A 49 -16.68 -23.25 2.94
CA THR A 49 -17.58 -24.36 3.29
C THR A 49 -17.25 -25.53 2.39
N PHE A 50 -16.93 -26.67 3.00
CA PHE A 50 -16.71 -27.91 2.27
C PHE A 50 -17.93 -28.20 1.36
N PRO A 51 -17.75 -28.57 0.08
CA PRO A 51 -16.52 -29.00 -0.59
C PRO A 51 -15.73 -27.90 -1.33
N ASN A 52 -16.06 -26.62 -1.17
CA ASN A 52 -15.47 -25.55 -1.97
C ASN A 52 -14.16 -25.04 -1.36
N PRO A 53 -13.15 -24.66 -2.18
CA PRO A 53 -11.94 -24.02 -1.70
C PRO A 53 -12.23 -22.59 -1.20
N PRO A 54 -11.39 -22.04 -0.29
CA PRO A 54 -11.49 -20.63 0.11
C PRO A 54 -11.34 -19.70 -1.09
N GLN A 55 -12.04 -18.56 -1.07
CA GLN A 55 -11.97 -17.55 -2.12
C GLN A 55 -11.37 -16.25 -1.58
N LYS A 56 -10.58 -15.58 -2.42
CA LYS A 56 -10.05 -14.24 -2.13
C LYS A 56 -11.02 -13.20 -2.67
N VAL A 57 -11.44 -12.27 -1.81
CA VAL A 57 -12.24 -11.11 -2.20
C VAL A 57 -11.37 -9.87 -2.01
N VAL A 58 -11.18 -9.10 -3.08
CA VAL A 58 -10.39 -7.86 -3.06
C VAL A 58 -11.36 -6.68 -3.07
N LEU A 59 -11.24 -5.79 -2.08
CA LEU A 59 -11.92 -4.50 -2.07
C LEU A 59 -10.92 -3.43 -2.49
N ASN A 60 -11.03 -2.94 -3.73
CA ASN A 60 -10.20 -1.87 -4.26
C ASN A 60 -10.83 -0.50 -3.93
N SER A 61 -9.99 0.47 -3.57
CA SER A 61 -10.30 1.92 -3.52
C SER A 61 -11.54 2.31 -2.71
N PHE A 62 -11.32 2.75 -1.46
CA PHE A 62 -12.39 3.22 -0.59
C PHE A 62 -12.79 4.67 -0.94
N GLN A 63 -13.95 4.85 -1.56
CA GLN A 63 -14.70 6.10 -1.43
C GLN A 63 -15.13 6.24 0.05
N GLY A 64 -14.35 6.96 0.87
CA GLY A 64 -14.79 7.52 2.15
C GLY A 64 -15.27 6.55 3.23
N TYR A 65 -14.64 5.37 3.39
CA TYR A 65 -14.93 4.49 4.53
C TYR A 65 -13.79 4.49 5.54
N ASP A 66 -14.13 4.74 6.81
CA ASP A 66 -13.28 4.42 7.94
C ASP A 66 -13.40 2.91 8.23
N PHE A 67 -12.27 2.21 8.19
CA PHE A 67 -12.22 0.78 8.45
C PHE A 67 -11.59 0.53 9.82
N ALA A 68 -12.22 -0.29 10.67
CA ALA A 68 -11.71 -0.64 11.99
C ALA A 68 -11.74 -2.15 12.26
N CYS A 69 -10.58 -2.76 12.51
CA CYS A 69 -10.44 -4.20 12.64
C CYS A 69 -9.16 -4.56 13.42
N HIS A 70 -9.26 -5.44 14.42
CA HIS A 70 -8.12 -5.84 15.27
C HIS A 70 -7.31 -4.67 15.86
N GLY A 71 -7.99 -3.58 16.19
CA GLY A 71 -7.34 -2.38 16.73
C GLY A 71 -6.54 -1.59 15.70
N VAL A 72 -6.72 -1.87 14.40
CA VAL A 72 -6.26 -1.06 13.27
C VAL A 72 -7.43 -0.20 12.79
N SER A 73 -7.24 1.11 12.68
CA SER A 73 -8.16 2.02 12.02
C SER A 73 -7.51 2.65 10.80
N ILE A 74 -8.19 2.64 9.66
CA ILE A 74 -7.71 3.26 8.42
C ILE A 74 -8.72 4.33 8.00
N SER A 75 -8.23 5.54 7.79
CA SER A 75 -9.00 6.67 7.26
C SER A 75 -8.40 7.11 5.93
N ASN A 76 -9.22 7.17 4.88
CA ASN A 76 -8.81 7.66 3.57
C ASN A 76 -9.03 9.18 3.47
N THR A 77 -8.11 9.89 2.84
CA THR A 77 -8.23 11.32 2.53
C THR A 77 -8.22 11.52 1.02
N ALA A 78 -8.50 12.74 0.53
CA ALA A 78 -8.42 13.02 -0.91
C ALA A 78 -7.01 12.78 -1.49
N ASP A 79 -5.99 12.98 -0.66
CA ASP A 79 -4.58 13.00 -1.08
C ASP A 79 -3.79 11.80 -0.54
N GLY A 80 -4.40 10.88 0.20
CA GLY A 80 -3.64 9.94 1.02
C GLY A 80 -4.44 9.07 1.96
N PHE A 81 -3.75 8.43 2.91
CA PHE A 81 -4.41 7.65 3.97
C PHE A 81 -3.68 7.83 5.30
N VAL A 82 -4.41 7.53 6.38
CA VAL A 82 -3.87 7.42 7.74
C VAL A 82 -4.25 6.06 8.30
N LEU A 83 -3.26 5.30 8.74
CA LEU A 83 -3.40 4.03 9.45
C LEU A 83 -2.97 4.25 10.90
N ARG A 84 -3.85 3.92 11.83
CA ARG A 84 -3.55 3.88 13.27
C ARG A 84 -3.71 2.47 13.78
N SER A 85 -2.88 2.05 14.72
CA SER A 85 -3.03 0.76 15.36
C SER A 85 -2.71 0.80 16.85
N SER A 86 -3.16 -0.18 17.62
CA SER A 86 -2.63 -0.43 18.96
C SER A 86 -1.21 -1.00 18.94
N ASP A 87 -0.83 -1.67 17.85
CA ASP A 87 0.50 -2.24 17.62
C ASP A 87 0.86 -2.04 16.14
N LEU A 88 1.53 -0.91 15.85
CA LEU A 88 1.92 -0.56 14.50
C LEU A 88 2.86 -1.61 13.90
N VAL A 89 3.79 -2.16 14.67
CA VAL A 89 4.77 -3.14 14.19
C VAL A 89 4.08 -4.44 13.76
N LYS A 90 3.15 -4.96 14.57
CA LYS A 90 2.37 -6.14 14.21
C LYS A 90 1.47 -5.89 13.00
N THR A 91 0.89 -4.69 12.91
CA THR A 91 0.05 -4.30 11.76
C THR A 91 0.85 -4.21 10.47
N LEU A 92 2.03 -3.59 10.52
CA LEU A 92 2.94 -3.50 9.38
C LEU A 92 3.44 -4.89 8.93
N LYS A 93 3.49 -5.87 9.81
CA LYS A 93 3.78 -7.28 9.46
C LYS A 93 2.62 -8.02 8.81
N SER A 94 1.39 -7.52 8.90
CA SER A 94 0.20 -8.10 8.25
C SER A 94 0.05 -7.67 6.78
N PHE A 95 0.94 -6.81 6.28
CA PHE A 95 0.97 -6.46 4.86
C PHE A 95 1.48 -7.62 4.01
N LYS A 96 0.93 -7.76 2.81
CA LYS A 96 1.26 -8.83 1.88
C LYS A 96 2.68 -8.73 1.31
N LYS A 97 3.36 -9.88 1.18
CA LYS A 97 4.69 -10.00 0.54
C LYS A 97 4.76 -9.62 -0.94
N ASP A 98 3.63 -9.68 -1.65
CA ASP A 98 3.65 -9.50 -3.11
C ASP A 98 3.88 -8.04 -3.54
N ARG A 99 3.72 -7.06 -2.61
CA ARG A 99 4.07 -5.63 -2.77
C ARG A 99 4.45 -5.05 -1.40
N ASP A 100 5.70 -5.29 -1.01
CA ASP A 100 6.26 -4.98 0.32
C ASP A 100 6.37 -3.47 0.67
N GLY A 101 5.71 -2.54 -0.04
CA GLY A 101 5.88 -1.13 0.29
C GLY A 101 4.94 -0.14 -0.38
N ILE A 102 5.07 1.10 0.08
CA ILE A 102 4.45 2.28 -0.49
C ILE A 102 5.17 2.56 -1.80
N VAL A 103 4.46 2.43 -2.92
CA VAL A 103 5.03 2.65 -4.25
C VAL A 103 5.31 4.14 -4.45
N LEU A 104 6.59 4.48 -4.63
CA LEU A 104 7.04 5.85 -4.85
C LEU A 104 7.09 6.16 -6.35
N ASN A 105 7.57 5.19 -7.12
CA ASN A 105 7.58 5.26 -8.56
C ASN A 105 7.38 3.86 -9.16
N ASP A 106 6.67 3.78 -10.28
CA ASP A 106 6.57 2.58 -11.08
C ASP A 106 6.67 2.97 -12.55
N ASP A 107 7.31 2.09 -13.31
CA ASP A 107 7.39 2.20 -14.75
C ASP A 107 7.30 0.79 -15.33
N THR A 108 6.74 0.69 -16.52
CA THR A 108 6.66 -0.58 -17.23
C THR A 108 7.46 -0.49 -18.52
N SER A 109 8.36 -1.45 -18.68
CA SER A 109 9.13 -1.58 -19.92
C SER A 109 8.90 -2.97 -20.51
N TYR A 110 9.06 -3.12 -21.82
CA TYR A 110 9.09 -4.43 -22.45
C TYR A 110 10.54 -4.84 -22.67
N LYS A 111 10.88 -6.08 -22.31
CA LYS A 111 12.20 -6.68 -22.60
C LYS A 111 12.53 -6.59 -24.09
N TYR A 112 11.51 -6.71 -24.95
CA TYR A 112 11.61 -6.54 -26.40
C TYR A 112 10.83 -5.28 -26.80
N PRO A 113 11.48 -4.11 -27.00
CA PRO A 113 10.77 -2.83 -27.19
C PRO A 113 9.78 -2.82 -28.36
N HIS A 114 10.00 -3.67 -29.37
CA HIS A 114 9.19 -3.73 -30.60
C HIS A 114 8.19 -4.89 -30.63
N ILE A 115 8.14 -5.71 -29.57
CA ILE A 115 7.21 -6.83 -29.45
C ILE A 115 6.63 -6.71 -28.05
N GLN A 116 5.31 -6.56 -27.91
CA GLN A 116 4.63 -6.46 -26.61
C GLN A 116 4.67 -7.79 -25.83
N MET A 117 5.87 -8.28 -25.56
CA MET A 117 6.22 -9.54 -24.93
C MET A 117 7.32 -9.29 -23.90
N GLY A 118 7.24 -9.99 -22.77
CA GLY A 118 8.21 -9.84 -21.69
C GLY A 118 8.09 -8.49 -20.98
N LEU A 119 6.87 -8.13 -20.56
CA LEU A 119 6.63 -6.98 -19.69
C LEU A 119 7.49 -7.10 -18.42
N GLN A 120 8.22 -6.03 -18.11
CA GLN A 120 9.09 -5.88 -16.96
C GLN A 120 8.62 -4.68 -16.15
N PRO A 121 7.80 -4.89 -15.11
CA PRO A 121 7.50 -3.83 -14.16
C PRO A 121 8.79 -3.45 -13.41
N ARG A 122 8.97 -2.15 -13.23
CA ARG A 122 10.06 -1.53 -12.50
C ARG A 122 9.44 -0.71 -11.40
N VAL A 123 9.41 -1.26 -10.19
CA VAL A 123 8.71 -0.67 -9.05
C VAL A 123 9.72 -0.24 -8.02
N PHE A 124 9.78 1.07 -7.74
CA PHE A 124 10.55 1.67 -6.66
C PHE A 124 9.60 2.00 -5.50
N ALA A 125 9.87 1.43 -4.33
CA ALA A 125 8.98 1.51 -3.18
C ALA A 125 9.75 1.76 -1.88
N PHE A 126 9.05 2.28 -0.87
CA PHE A 126 9.52 2.31 0.50
C PHE A 126 8.74 1.30 1.33
N ASN A 127 9.45 0.38 1.98
CA ASN A 127 8.87 -0.62 2.86
C ASN A 127 8.78 -0.08 4.30
N PRO A 128 7.59 0.21 4.83
CA PRO A 128 7.42 0.74 6.18
C PRO A 128 7.71 -0.29 7.27
N GLN A 129 7.67 -1.59 6.98
CA GLN A 129 8.00 -2.66 7.93
C GLN A 129 9.52 -2.80 8.11
N SER A 130 10.26 -2.85 7.01
CA SER A 130 11.71 -3.02 7.04
C SER A 130 12.45 -1.69 7.17
N LEU A 131 11.75 -0.58 6.95
CA LEU A 131 12.30 0.78 6.88
C LEU A 131 13.39 0.88 5.80
N ARG A 132 13.14 0.31 4.62
CA ARG A 132 14.11 0.28 3.52
C ARG A 132 13.48 0.64 2.19
N LEU A 133 14.32 1.16 1.31
CA LEU A 133 14.00 1.29 -0.10
C LEU A 133 14.08 -0.06 -0.81
N GLU A 134 13.17 -0.27 -1.74
CA GLU A 134 13.06 -1.51 -2.51
C GLU A 134 12.92 -1.23 -4.01
N TYR A 135 13.45 -2.15 -4.80
CA TYR A 135 13.24 -2.20 -6.24
C TYR A 135 12.81 -3.61 -6.63
N ASN A 136 11.66 -3.76 -7.29
CA ASN A 136 11.10 -5.07 -7.67
C ASN A 136 11.15 -6.09 -6.52
N HIS A 137 10.66 -5.70 -5.33
CA HIS A 137 10.65 -6.50 -4.10
C HIS A 137 12.03 -6.86 -3.52
N SER A 138 13.09 -6.27 -4.06
CA SER A 138 14.45 -6.47 -3.55
C SER A 138 14.91 -5.22 -2.80
N THR A 139 15.37 -5.42 -1.57
CA THR A 139 15.96 -4.34 -0.77
C THR A 139 17.16 -3.70 -1.48
N LEU A 140 17.10 -2.39 -1.66
CA LEU A 140 18.22 -1.60 -2.14
C LEU A 140 19.21 -1.39 -1.00
N ARG A 141 20.43 -1.87 -1.20
CA ARG A 141 21.55 -1.63 -0.28
C ARG A 141 22.37 -0.47 -0.81
N THR A 142 22.83 0.38 0.10
CA THR A 142 23.69 1.56 -0.11
C THR A 142 24.71 1.34 -1.23
N LYS A 143 24.35 1.73 -2.46
CA LYS A 143 25.19 1.75 -3.65
C LYS A 143 24.62 2.83 -4.57
N LYS A 144 25.51 3.43 -5.38
CA LYS A 144 25.10 4.25 -6.50
C LYS A 144 24.23 3.42 -7.44
N MET A 145 22.98 3.82 -7.59
CA MET A 145 22.03 3.18 -8.48
C MET A 145 22.47 3.46 -9.91
N GLN A 146 22.55 2.43 -10.75
CA GLN A 146 22.87 2.61 -12.16
C GLN A 146 21.65 3.22 -12.88
N HIS A 147 21.87 4.34 -13.55
CA HIS A 147 20.86 5.07 -14.30
C HIS A 147 20.14 4.15 -15.30
N GLY A 148 18.80 4.21 -15.33
CA GLY A 148 17.95 3.42 -16.24
C GLY A 148 17.68 1.97 -15.83
N TYR A 149 18.40 1.43 -14.83
CA TYR A 149 18.14 0.06 -14.32
C TYR A 149 17.06 0.05 -13.24
N TYR A 150 16.97 1.11 -12.46
CA TYR A 150 16.01 1.31 -11.39
C TYR A 150 14.99 2.35 -11.85
N ALA A 151 13.73 2.27 -11.42
CA ALA A 151 12.70 3.30 -11.67
C ALA A 151 12.97 4.58 -10.83
N VAL A 152 14.21 5.03 -10.85
CA VAL A 152 14.77 6.15 -10.09
C VAL A 152 15.55 7.01 -11.08
N TYR A 153 15.14 8.27 -11.20
CA TYR A 153 15.76 9.24 -12.09
C TYR A 153 16.71 10.17 -11.32
N ASP A 154 17.60 10.86 -12.02
CA ASP A 154 18.55 11.81 -11.39
C ASP A 154 17.83 13.01 -10.73
N THR A 155 16.59 13.27 -11.17
CA THR A 155 15.67 14.25 -10.60
C THR A 155 14.97 13.76 -9.34
N ASP A 156 15.02 12.46 -9.04
CA ASP A 156 14.36 11.90 -7.88
C ASP A 156 15.18 12.19 -6.63
N VAL A 157 14.52 12.81 -5.66
CA VAL A 157 15.11 13.17 -4.38
C VAL A 157 14.26 12.58 -3.27
N MET A 158 14.92 11.96 -2.29
CA MET A 158 14.32 11.64 -1.01
C MET A 158 15.10 12.28 0.12
N ALA A 159 14.36 12.78 1.09
CA ALA A 159 14.91 13.30 2.33
C ALA A 159 14.04 12.84 3.52
N TYR A 160 14.58 12.96 4.72
CA TYR A 160 13.87 12.57 5.93
C TYR A 160 14.18 13.49 7.11
N ARG A 161 13.29 13.51 8.08
CA ARG A 161 13.50 14.10 9.41
C ARG A 161 13.29 13.03 10.47
N VAL A 162 14.07 13.12 11.54
CA VAL A 162 13.88 12.32 12.74
C VAL A 162 13.38 13.22 13.86
N ASN A 163 12.23 12.88 14.44
CA ASN A 163 11.62 13.61 15.57
C ASN A 163 11.52 15.13 15.33
N GLY A 164 11.11 15.54 14.13
CA GLY A 164 10.99 16.96 13.75
C GLY A 164 12.32 17.72 13.58
N GLY A 165 13.46 17.02 13.56
CA GLY A 165 14.80 17.60 13.43
C GLY A 165 15.16 18.09 12.01
N GLU A 166 16.47 18.13 11.73
CA GLU A 166 17.00 18.56 10.43
C GLU A 166 16.54 17.65 9.29
N LEU A 167 16.32 18.25 8.11
CA LEU A 167 16.05 17.52 6.87
C LEU A 167 17.36 16.93 6.31
N LEU A 168 17.50 15.62 6.39
CA LEU A 168 18.67 14.85 5.94
C LEU A 168 18.38 14.14 4.60
N PRO A 169 19.36 14.03 3.69
CA PRO A 169 19.17 13.32 2.43
C PRO A 169 19.06 11.81 2.67
N LEU A 170 18.11 11.17 2.00
CA LEU A 170 17.98 9.71 1.93
C LEU A 170 18.45 9.19 0.57
N LEU A 171 17.97 9.82 -0.51
CA LEU A 171 18.31 9.53 -1.90
C LEU A 171 18.58 10.87 -2.60
N TYR A 172 19.75 11.01 -3.21
CA TYR A 172 20.06 12.17 -4.03
C TYR A 172 20.96 11.75 -5.18
N ARG A 173 20.57 12.10 -6.42
CA ARG A 173 21.32 11.74 -7.65
C ARG A 173 21.64 10.24 -7.74
N GLY A 174 20.66 9.40 -7.42
CA GLY A 174 20.81 7.94 -7.45
C GLY A 174 21.70 7.36 -6.34
N GLU A 175 22.10 8.14 -5.34
CA GLU A 175 22.92 7.67 -4.23
C GLU A 175 22.09 7.61 -2.93
N ILE A 176 22.07 6.44 -2.31
CA ILE A 176 21.38 6.19 -1.04
C ILE A 176 22.34 6.47 0.12
N SER A 177 21.99 7.44 0.97
CA SER A 177 22.73 7.78 2.18
C SER A 177 22.51 6.73 3.28
N SER A 178 23.36 6.71 4.31
CA SER A 178 23.14 5.86 5.48
C SER A 178 22.11 6.51 6.40
N TYR A 179 20.99 5.83 6.64
CA TYR A 179 19.89 6.34 7.50
C TYR A 179 19.37 5.31 8.52
N ALA A 180 19.77 4.04 8.41
CA ALA A 180 19.18 2.95 9.21
C ALA A 180 19.27 3.19 10.72
N LYS A 181 20.42 3.70 11.21
CA LYS A 181 20.61 4.00 12.63
C LYS A 181 19.70 5.12 13.14
N ASP A 182 19.41 6.10 12.29
CA ASP A 182 18.56 7.23 12.65
C ASP A 182 17.11 6.74 12.76
N PHE A 183 16.70 5.90 11.82
CA PHE A 183 15.38 5.27 11.78
C PHE A 183 15.14 4.34 12.97
N ASP A 184 16.15 3.56 13.39
CA ASP A 184 16.04 2.67 14.55
C ASP A 184 15.72 3.43 15.85
N ARG A 185 16.25 4.66 15.99
CA ARG A 185 16.13 5.48 17.22
C ARG A 185 14.97 6.47 17.19
N ALA A 186 14.36 6.67 16.02
CA ALA A 186 13.30 7.64 15.83
C ALA A 186 12.00 7.21 16.52
N ASN A 187 11.35 8.15 17.21
CA ASN A 187 9.95 8.03 17.65
C ASN A 187 9.00 8.49 16.54
N GLU A 188 9.44 9.44 15.72
CA GLU A 188 8.73 9.95 14.56
C GLU A 188 9.69 10.09 13.38
N LEU A 189 9.23 9.67 12.21
CA LEU A 189 9.93 9.79 10.93
C LEU A 189 9.05 10.50 9.93
N ASP A 190 9.55 11.58 9.35
CA ASP A 190 8.99 12.16 8.14
C ASP A 190 9.91 11.80 6.98
N ILE A 191 9.36 11.21 5.93
CA ILE A 191 10.08 10.83 4.73
C ILE A 191 9.40 11.49 3.55
N TYR A 192 10.16 12.26 2.79
CA TYR A 192 9.70 12.99 1.64
C TYR A 192 10.32 12.38 0.38
N TYR A 193 9.51 12.18 -0.65
CA TYR A 193 9.93 11.79 -1.99
C TYR A 193 9.42 12.85 -2.97
N GLN A 194 10.27 13.25 -3.91
CA GLN A 194 9.96 14.19 -4.97
C GLN A 194 10.60 13.71 -6.28
N SER A 195 9.80 13.64 -7.33
CA SER A 195 10.24 13.48 -8.72
C SER A 195 9.76 14.67 -9.57
N SER A 196 9.97 14.61 -10.89
CA SER A 196 9.45 15.60 -11.83
C SER A 196 7.92 15.65 -11.89
N GLU A 197 7.25 14.55 -11.53
CA GLU A 197 5.81 14.38 -11.71
C GLU A 197 5.05 14.19 -10.41
N LYS A 198 5.73 13.75 -9.34
CA LYS A 198 5.09 13.24 -8.13
C LYS A 198 5.81 13.76 -6.90
N SER A 199 5.06 14.00 -5.84
CA SER A 199 5.64 14.15 -4.50
C SER A 199 4.80 13.37 -3.49
N VAL A 200 5.50 12.76 -2.52
CA VAL A 200 4.93 11.90 -1.50
C VAL A 200 5.57 12.24 -0.16
N HIS A 201 4.74 12.35 0.88
CA HIS A 201 5.18 12.43 2.27
C HIS A 201 4.66 11.21 3.02
N ILE A 202 5.55 10.52 3.71
CA ILE A 202 5.28 9.39 4.58
C ILE A 202 5.64 9.81 5.99
N ASN A 203 4.69 9.79 6.93
CA ASN A 203 4.96 9.99 8.35
C ASN A 203 4.74 8.67 9.09
N ILE A 204 5.74 8.26 9.88
CA ILE A 204 5.68 7.10 10.78
C ILE A 204 5.85 7.62 12.20
N ASN A 205 4.76 7.68 12.95
CA ASN A 205 4.76 8.06 14.35
C ASN A 205 4.66 6.80 15.22
N LYS A 206 5.81 6.30 15.68
CA LYS A 206 5.90 5.10 16.52
C LYS A 206 5.34 5.34 17.93
N ALA A 207 5.38 6.57 18.42
CA ALA A 207 4.82 6.91 19.73
C ALA A 207 3.29 6.80 19.73
N ASN A 208 2.65 7.18 18.62
CA ASN A 208 1.20 7.14 18.44
C ASN A 208 0.72 5.93 17.64
N ASN A 209 1.63 5.02 17.25
CA ASN A 209 1.34 3.87 16.39
C ASN A 209 0.60 4.24 15.09
N GLU A 210 1.04 5.32 14.44
CA GLU A 210 0.42 5.87 13.24
C GLU A 210 1.37 5.82 12.04
N LEU A 211 0.82 5.51 10.86
CA LEU A 211 1.43 5.67 9.55
C LEU A 211 0.50 6.54 8.70
N SER A 212 0.99 7.63 8.15
CA SER A 212 0.27 8.39 7.13
C SER A 212 1.08 8.54 5.86
N VAL A 213 0.38 8.59 4.72
CA VAL A 213 0.98 8.78 3.40
C VAL A 213 0.12 9.78 2.64
N THR A 214 0.74 10.85 2.12
CA THR A 214 0.07 11.96 1.45
C THR A 214 0.77 12.31 0.14
N LYS A 215 0.03 12.54 -0.96
CA LYS A 215 0.56 13.01 -2.25
C LYS A 215 0.65 14.53 -2.28
N ASN A 216 1.38 15.04 -3.27
CA ASN A 216 1.41 16.45 -3.62
C ASN A 216 1.92 17.35 -2.48
N VAL A 217 2.61 16.75 -1.50
CA VAL A 217 3.31 17.48 -0.44
C VAL A 217 4.69 17.84 -0.98
N PRO A 218 5.00 19.14 -1.18
CA PRO A 218 6.30 19.54 -1.68
C PRO A 218 7.39 19.23 -0.65
N MET A 219 8.61 18.95 -1.14
CA MET A 219 9.78 18.83 -0.28
C MET A 219 9.96 20.13 0.54
N PRO A 220 10.14 20.05 1.87
CA PRO A 220 10.37 21.23 2.69
C PRO A 220 11.63 21.97 2.23
N SER A 221 11.59 23.30 2.17
CA SER A 221 12.81 24.10 2.07
C SER A 221 13.61 24.00 3.38
N LYS A 222 14.94 24.09 3.28
CA LYS A 222 15.83 24.19 4.44
C LYS A 222 15.53 25.43 5.28
#